data_AF-A0A9P4T456-F1
#
_entry.id   AF-A0A9P4T456-F1
#
_cell.length_a   1.000
_cell.length_b   1.000
_cell.length_c   1.000
_cell.angle_alpha   90.00
_cell.angle_beta   90.00
_cell.angle_gamma   90.00
#
_symmetry.space_group_name_H-M   'P 1'
#
loop_
_entity.id
_entity.type
_entity.pdbx_description
1 polymer ?
#
loop_
_entity_poly.entity_id
_entity_poly.type
_entity_poly.pdbx_seq_one_letter_code
_entity_poly.pdbx_strand_id
1 'polypeptide(L)'
;MPSNCNDDDLEHKPKSVPTQTSYCNYRYEIAALMPRLLDASSACNTLFTKYEQVLKYDEKMRRLATASMPAFLSTNAVVDPDWPVWISWGRRSLAICASHKIIMIHRRFLGLSFTNSAFSFTRRTCVAAAKTILKEALSENDQDGPILWIEQAFSVAAGIVLCLDIAHRDPHQEDLEYHANLMRKTIGYLRSFETSKIASRGAHLLQTLQNEVQRGSFRSHSKRRCEDAGDMVSRPLKQIRRALNVPRLDQTALVGSATLSASHTLEPLETIMESNTWEEQAYRYPIDITLGPQDLFDDLLSFQF
;
A
#
# COMPACT_ATOMS: atom_id res chain seq x y z
N MET A 1 6.91 -25.74 -0.22
CA MET A 1 7.72 -24.86 0.65
C MET A 1 9.03 -25.56 0.94
N PRO A 2 10.17 -24.87 0.87
CA PRO A 2 11.47 -25.41 1.27
C PRO A 2 11.46 -25.97 2.70
N SER A 3 12.28 -26.98 2.97
CA SER A 3 12.49 -27.54 4.32
C SER A 3 13.15 -26.53 5.25
N ASN A 4 12.93 -26.64 6.57
CA ASN A 4 13.55 -25.74 7.54
C ASN A 4 15.04 -26.07 7.69
N CYS A 5 15.92 -25.32 7.05
CA CYS A 5 17.38 -25.50 7.12
C CYS A 5 18.09 -24.16 7.36
N ASN A 6 19.29 -24.18 7.94
CA ASN A 6 20.16 -23.01 7.90
C ASN A 6 20.82 -22.90 6.52
N ASP A 7 21.12 -21.68 6.10
CA ASP A 7 21.74 -21.44 4.79
C ASP A 7 23.22 -21.88 4.77
N ASP A 8 23.87 -21.93 5.93
CA ASP A 8 25.30 -22.26 6.07
C ASP A 8 25.58 -23.78 6.02
N ASP A 9 24.75 -24.57 6.69
CA ASP A 9 24.94 -26.03 6.85
C ASP A 9 23.99 -26.86 5.97
N LEU A 10 22.91 -26.26 5.47
CA LEU A 10 21.81 -26.91 4.74
C LEU A 10 21.16 -28.08 5.49
N GLU A 11 21.42 -28.19 6.79
CA GLU A 11 20.91 -29.27 7.62
C GLU A 11 19.48 -28.98 8.05
N HIS A 12 18.65 -30.03 8.02
CA HIS A 12 17.27 -29.94 8.47
C HIS A 12 17.18 -29.68 9.97
N LYS A 13 16.51 -28.60 10.36
CA LYS A 13 16.22 -28.24 11.75
C LYS A 13 14.72 -28.40 12.08
N PRO A 14 14.36 -28.71 13.33
CA PRO A 14 12.96 -28.73 13.78
C PRO A 14 12.26 -27.39 13.54
N LYS A 15 10.94 -27.38 13.27
CA LYS A 15 10.17 -26.13 13.01
C LYS A 15 10.20 -25.11 14.15
N SER A 16 10.56 -25.53 15.36
CA SER A 16 10.70 -24.67 16.53
C SER A 16 12.03 -23.91 16.57
N VAL A 17 13.01 -24.30 15.73
CA VAL A 17 14.33 -23.67 15.69
C VAL A 17 14.34 -22.57 14.63
N PRO A 18 14.76 -21.34 14.99
CA PRO A 18 14.86 -20.25 14.05
C PRO A 18 15.92 -20.51 12.98
N THR A 19 15.53 -20.36 11.72
CA THR A 19 16.42 -20.32 10.55
C THR A 19 15.95 -19.22 9.58
N GLN A 20 16.81 -18.75 8.70
CA GLN A 20 16.45 -17.80 7.63
C GLN A 20 15.31 -18.37 6.77
N THR A 21 15.37 -19.67 6.45
CA THR A 21 14.32 -20.36 5.69
C THR A 21 12.99 -20.40 6.44
N SER A 22 12.98 -20.63 7.76
CA SER A 22 11.75 -20.63 8.56
C SER A 22 11.04 -19.27 8.54
N TYR A 23 11.82 -18.18 8.60
CA TYR A 23 11.30 -16.81 8.53
C TYR A 23 10.70 -16.51 7.15
N CYS A 24 11.43 -16.84 6.09
CA CYS A 24 10.95 -16.68 4.71
C CYS A 24 9.70 -17.52 4.43
N ASN A 25 9.66 -18.75 4.91
CA ASN A 25 8.51 -19.64 4.77
C ASN A 25 7.26 -19.04 5.44
N TYR A 26 7.40 -18.53 6.66
CA TYR A 26 6.28 -17.90 7.36
C TYR A 26 5.80 -16.62 6.66
N ARG A 27 6.72 -15.78 6.16
CA ARG A 27 6.36 -14.59 5.37
C ARG A 27 5.63 -14.95 4.07
N TYR A 28 6.03 -16.04 3.42
CA TYR A 28 5.33 -16.54 2.25
C TYR A 28 3.89 -16.96 2.59
N GLU A 29 3.65 -17.65 3.71
CA GLU A 29 2.29 -18.06 4.08
C GLU A 29 1.36 -16.86 4.22
N ILE A 30 1.85 -15.77 4.81
CA ILE A 30 1.16 -14.48 4.88
C ILE A 30 0.93 -13.90 3.47
N ALA A 31 1.99 -13.83 2.66
CA ALA A 31 1.93 -13.23 1.33
C ALA A 31 0.98 -13.99 0.38
N ALA A 32 0.94 -15.32 0.49
CA ALA A 32 0.09 -16.19 -0.32
C ALA A 32 -1.41 -15.95 -0.11
N LEU A 33 -1.82 -15.28 0.97
CA LEU A 33 -3.21 -14.87 1.15
C LEU A 33 -3.66 -13.85 0.10
N MET A 34 -2.76 -12.99 -0.40
CA MET A 34 -3.13 -11.90 -1.32
C MET A 34 -3.63 -12.40 -2.69
N PRO A 35 -2.88 -13.24 -3.44
CA PRO A 35 -3.39 -13.76 -4.71
C PRO A 35 -4.63 -14.63 -4.51
N ARG A 36 -4.70 -15.42 -3.44
CA ARG A 36 -5.86 -16.27 -3.14
C ARG A 36 -7.12 -15.46 -2.84
N LEU A 37 -7.00 -14.30 -2.18
CA LEU A 37 -8.10 -13.37 -1.99
C LEU A 37 -8.55 -12.77 -3.32
N LEU A 38 -7.60 -12.39 -4.18
CA LEU A 38 -7.91 -11.85 -5.50
C LEU A 38 -8.73 -12.86 -6.33
N ASP A 39 -8.27 -14.12 -6.38
CA ASP A 39 -8.96 -15.21 -7.08
C ASP A 39 -10.34 -15.50 -6.48
N ALA A 40 -10.46 -15.53 -5.15
CA ALA A 40 -11.75 -15.73 -4.50
C ALA A 40 -12.73 -14.57 -4.76
N SER A 41 -12.20 -13.34 -4.84
CA SER A 41 -13.00 -12.14 -5.06
C SER A 41 -13.44 -11.98 -6.52
N SER A 42 -12.67 -12.52 -7.47
CA SER A 42 -13.03 -12.49 -8.90
C SER A 42 -14.22 -13.39 -9.22
N ALA A 43 -14.41 -14.46 -8.44
CA ALA A 43 -15.59 -15.33 -8.51
C ALA A 43 -16.86 -14.72 -7.89
N CYS A 44 -16.77 -13.57 -7.22
CA CYS A 44 -17.89 -12.94 -6.53
C CYS A 44 -18.54 -11.85 -7.40
N ASN A 45 -19.87 -11.87 -7.50
CA ASN A 45 -20.61 -10.97 -8.40
C ASN A 45 -21.23 -9.75 -7.71
N THR A 46 -21.19 -9.68 -6.38
CA THR A 46 -21.79 -8.56 -5.63
C THR A 46 -20.78 -7.93 -4.69
N LEU A 47 -21.02 -6.66 -4.33
CA LEU A 47 -20.19 -5.95 -3.35
C LEU A 47 -20.16 -6.69 -2.00
N PHE A 48 -21.29 -7.22 -1.57
CA PHE A 48 -21.42 -7.93 -0.30
C PHE A 48 -20.66 -9.27 -0.32
N THR A 49 -20.80 -10.08 -1.37
CA THR A 49 -20.08 -11.36 -1.48
C THR A 49 -18.57 -11.16 -1.58
N LYS A 50 -18.12 -10.08 -2.24
CA LYS A 50 -16.70 -9.67 -2.20
C LYS A 50 -16.25 -9.28 -0.80
N TYR A 51 -17.10 -8.61 -0.03
CA TYR A 51 -16.78 -8.23 1.35
C TYR A 51 -16.67 -9.44 2.27
N GLU A 52 -17.53 -10.45 2.09
CA GLU A 52 -17.43 -11.72 2.83
C GLU A 52 -16.08 -12.41 2.59
N GLN A 53 -15.54 -12.39 1.36
CA GLN A 53 -14.19 -12.88 1.11
C GLN A 53 -13.14 -12.08 1.87
N VAL A 54 -13.24 -10.74 1.90
CA VAL A 54 -12.33 -9.89 2.68
C VAL A 54 -12.33 -10.31 4.16
N LEU A 55 -13.50 -10.48 4.78
CA LEU A 55 -13.61 -10.92 6.18
C LEU A 55 -13.02 -12.31 6.40
N LYS A 56 -13.29 -13.26 5.50
CA LYS A 56 -12.73 -14.62 5.54
C LYS A 56 -11.20 -14.62 5.48
N TYR A 57 -10.60 -13.78 4.64
CA TYR A 57 -9.16 -13.69 4.51
C TYR A 57 -8.49 -12.89 5.64
N ASP A 58 -9.18 -11.89 6.22
CA ASP A 58 -8.76 -11.26 7.49
C ASP A 58 -8.70 -12.29 8.62
N GLU A 59 -9.71 -13.15 8.77
CA GLU A 59 -9.72 -14.22 9.77
C GLU A 59 -8.56 -15.22 9.55
N LYS A 60 -8.27 -15.57 8.30
CA LYS A 60 -7.08 -16.41 7.98
C LYS A 60 -5.78 -15.71 8.37
N MET A 61 -5.66 -14.41 8.09
CA MET A 61 -4.48 -13.62 8.46
C MET A 61 -4.31 -13.55 9.98
N ARG A 62 -5.39 -13.35 10.74
CA ARG A 62 -5.36 -13.36 12.21
C ARG A 62 -4.96 -14.72 12.76
N ARG A 63 -5.45 -15.81 12.18
CA ARG A 63 -5.05 -17.18 12.56
C ARG A 63 -3.55 -17.41 12.35
N LEU A 64 -3.00 -16.98 11.21
CA LEU A 64 -1.55 -17.03 10.98
C LEU A 64 -0.82 -16.23 12.06
N ALA A 65 -1.22 -14.98 12.29
CA ALA A 65 -0.57 -14.06 13.22
C ALA A 65 -0.66 -14.46 14.70
N THR A 66 -1.47 -15.45 15.07
CA THR A 66 -1.68 -15.86 16.47
C THR A 66 -1.42 -17.35 16.68
N ALA A 67 -2.19 -18.22 16.03
CA ALA A 67 -2.16 -19.66 16.28
C ALA A 67 -1.06 -20.39 15.52
N SER A 68 -0.71 -19.92 14.31
CA SER A 68 0.30 -20.58 13.46
C SER A 68 1.68 -19.93 13.51
N MET A 69 1.83 -18.85 14.28
CA MET A 69 3.10 -18.13 14.38
C MET A 69 4.13 -18.96 15.16
N PRO A 70 5.32 -19.22 14.59
CA PRO A 70 6.41 -19.83 15.34
C PRO A 70 6.75 -19.02 16.59
N ALA A 71 7.01 -19.70 17.72
CA ALA A 71 7.25 -19.03 19.00
C ALA A 71 8.40 -18.00 18.93
N PHE A 72 9.47 -18.31 18.19
CA PHE A 72 10.59 -17.38 18.00
C PHE A 72 10.23 -16.13 17.19
N LEU A 73 9.12 -16.11 16.45
CA LEU A 73 8.61 -14.92 15.76
C LEU A 73 7.53 -14.17 16.54
N SER A 74 7.07 -14.71 17.67
CA SER A 74 6.05 -14.06 18.49
C SER A 74 6.63 -12.91 19.29
N THR A 75 6.03 -11.72 19.16
CA THR A 75 6.40 -10.54 19.96
C THR A 75 6.23 -10.76 21.47
N ASN A 76 5.36 -11.70 21.88
CA ASN A 76 5.08 -11.99 23.29
C ASN A 76 5.99 -13.06 23.89
N ALA A 77 6.76 -13.79 23.05
CA ALA A 77 7.66 -14.82 23.54
C ALA A 77 8.97 -14.18 24.05
N VAL A 78 9.46 -14.67 25.19
CA VAL A 78 10.79 -14.32 25.71
C VAL A 78 11.82 -14.63 24.63
N VAL A 79 12.70 -13.65 24.37
CA VAL A 79 13.81 -13.84 23.43
C VAL A 79 14.83 -14.74 24.10
N ASP A 80 15.05 -15.91 23.52
CA ASP A 80 16.12 -16.81 23.94
C ASP A 80 17.47 -16.14 23.59
N PRO A 81 18.39 -15.98 24.56
CA PRO A 81 19.73 -15.43 24.30
C PRO A 81 20.51 -16.19 23.23
N ASP A 82 20.21 -17.48 23.02
CA ASP A 82 20.91 -18.32 22.05
C ASP A 82 20.35 -18.15 20.63
N TRP A 83 19.29 -17.37 20.44
CA TRP A 83 18.77 -17.10 19.11
C TRP A 83 19.64 -16.13 18.32
N PRO A 84 19.67 -16.28 16.98
CA PRO A 84 20.37 -15.34 16.13
C PRO A 84 19.87 -13.90 16.32
N VAL A 85 20.79 -12.92 16.30
CA VAL A 85 20.48 -11.49 16.47
C VAL A 85 19.40 -10.99 15.51
N TRP A 86 19.32 -11.58 14.31
CA TRP A 86 18.32 -11.19 13.31
C TRP A 86 16.88 -11.48 13.75
N ILE A 87 16.65 -12.26 14.80
CA ILE A 87 15.31 -12.62 15.26
C ILE A 87 14.55 -11.40 15.78
N SER A 88 15.19 -10.48 16.50
CA SER A 88 14.52 -9.25 16.96
C SER A 88 14.09 -8.40 15.75
N TRP A 89 15.01 -8.22 14.79
CA TRP A 89 14.75 -7.51 13.53
C TRP A 89 13.63 -8.16 12.73
N GLY A 90 13.64 -9.50 12.67
CA GLY A 90 12.64 -10.31 12.00
C GLY A 90 11.25 -10.14 12.62
N ARG A 91 11.14 -10.12 13.96
CA ARG A 91 9.86 -9.88 14.66
C ARG A 91 9.28 -8.52 14.33
N ARG A 92 10.08 -7.45 14.42
CA ARG A 92 9.68 -6.08 14.08
C ARG A 92 9.21 -5.99 12.63
N SER A 93 10.05 -6.45 11.70
CA SER A 93 9.74 -6.44 10.27
C SER A 93 8.48 -7.24 9.93
N LEU A 94 8.29 -8.39 10.59
CA LEU A 94 7.12 -9.23 10.41
C LEU A 94 5.85 -8.57 10.93
N ALA A 95 5.89 -7.90 12.09
CA ALA A 95 4.76 -7.15 12.62
C ALA A 95 4.31 -6.03 11.66
N ILE A 96 5.27 -5.30 11.10
CA ILE A 96 5.02 -4.28 10.07
C ILE A 96 4.42 -4.94 8.81
N CYS A 97 5.05 -5.98 8.28
CA CYS A 97 4.61 -6.68 7.07
C CYS A 97 3.19 -7.26 7.20
N ALA A 98 2.92 -7.96 8.31
CA ALA A 98 1.63 -8.57 8.58
C ALA A 98 0.53 -7.51 8.68
N SER A 99 0.79 -6.42 9.40
CA SER A 99 -0.14 -5.29 9.51
C SER A 99 -0.41 -4.65 8.15
N HIS A 100 0.61 -4.49 7.31
CA HIS A 100 0.41 -3.99 5.96
C HIS A 100 -0.44 -4.95 5.10
N LYS A 101 -0.26 -6.27 5.24
CA LYS A 101 -1.13 -7.24 4.53
C LYS A 101 -2.58 -7.21 5.00
N ILE A 102 -2.84 -6.89 6.27
CA ILE A 102 -4.21 -6.62 6.75
C ILE A 102 -4.81 -5.42 5.98
N ILE A 103 -4.07 -4.31 5.84
CA ILE A 103 -4.53 -3.16 5.04
C ILE A 103 -4.80 -3.58 3.59
N MET A 104 -3.91 -4.39 3.00
CA MET A 104 -4.07 -4.89 1.63
C MET A 104 -5.32 -5.78 1.44
N ILE A 105 -5.64 -6.65 2.40
CA ILE A 105 -6.86 -7.48 2.37
C ILE A 105 -8.10 -6.60 2.30
N HIS A 106 -8.09 -5.51 3.06
CA HIS A 106 -9.22 -4.60 3.21
C HIS A 106 -9.26 -3.45 2.19
N ARG A 107 -8.23 -3.30 1.35
CA ARG A 107 -8.00 -2.09 0.53
C ARG A 107 -9.22 -1.64 -0.26
N ARG A 108 -9.91 -2.59 -0.90
CA ARG A 108 -11.06 -2.28 -1.78
C ARG A 108 -12.25 -1.70 -1.01
N PHE A 109 -12.36 -1.96 0.29
CA PHE A 109 -13.46 -1.48 1.13
C PHE A 109 -13.03 -0.36 2.07
N LEU A 110 -11.75 0.04 2.07
CA LEU A 110 -11.26 1.04 3.00
C LEU A 110 -11.91 2.41 2.77
N GLY A 111 -11.92 2.91 1.53
CA GLY A 111 -12.58 4.17 1.19
C GLY A 111 -14.07 4.19 1.59
N LEU A 112 -14.79 3.10 1.31
CA LEU A 112 -16.20 2.94 1.68
C LEU A 112 -16.42 2.88 3.20
N SER A 113 -15.45 2.37 3.96
CA SER A 113 -15.57 2.21 5.41
C SER A 113 -15.60 3.52 6.20
N PHE A 114 -15.22 4.63 5.58
CA PHE A 114 -15.26 5.94 6.21
C PHE A 114 -16.63 6.63 6.08
N THR A 115 -17.45 6.21 5.12
CA THR A 115 -18.78 6.80 4.85
C THR A 115 -19.93 5.83 5.08
N ASN A 116 -19.69 4.53 5.06
CA ASN A 116 -20.70 3.50 5.23
C ASN A 116 -20.38 2.58 6.43
N SER A 117 -21.28 2.59 7.43
CA SER A 117 -21.14 1.83 8.67
C SER A 117 -21.16 0.31 8.47
N ALA A 118 -21.71 -0.18 7.34
CA ALA A 118 -21.68 -1.60 6.98
C ALA A 118 -20.26 -2.15 6.85
N PHE A 119 -19.28 -1.28 6.54
CA PHE A 119 -17.87 -1.65 6.43
C PHE A 119 -17.03 -1.16 7.63
N SER A 120 -17.66 -0.79 8.75
CA SER A 120 -16.98 -0.26 9.95
C SER A 120 -15.89 -1.19 10.51
N PHE A 121 -16.03 -2.51 10.33
CA PHE A 121 -14.98 -3.46 10.69
C PHE A 121 -13.69 -3.22 9.90
N THR A 122 -13.79 -2.92 8.60
CA THR A 122 -12.63 -2.56 7.76
C THR A 122 -11.92 -1.35 8.31
N ARG A 123 -12.66 -0.27 8.62
CA ARG A 123 -12.08 0.96 9.19
C ARG A 123 -11.29 0.66 10.45
N ARG A 124 -11.94 -0.01 11.43
CA ARG A 124 -11.31 -0.37 12.71
C ARG A 124 -10.04 -1.21 12.53
N THR A 125 -10.13 -2.23 11.68
CA THR A 125 -9.02 -3.15 11.41
C THR A 125 -7.85 -2.45 10.71
N CYS A 126 -8.09 -1.64 9.68
CA CYS A 126 -7.03 -0.91 9.00
C CYS A 126 -6.39 0.17 9.88
N VAL A 127 -7.17 0.88 10.70
CA VAL A 127 -6.63 1.87 11.65
C VAL A 127 -5.75 1.20 12.71
N ALA A 128 -6.19 0.06 13.25
CA ALA A 128 -5.37 -0.71 14.18
C ALA A 128 -4.06 -1.18 13.53
N ALA A 129 -4.13 -1.72 12.30
CA ALA A 129 -2.96 -2.14 11.54
C ALA A 129 -2.01 -0.97 11.23
N ALA A 130 -2.53 0.20 10.86
CA ALA A 130 -1.75 1.40 10.62
C ALA A 130 -1.02 1.86 11.88
N LYS A 131 -1.69 1.85 13.05
CA LYS A 131 -1.07 2.15 14.34
C LYS A 131 0.09 1.17 14.64
N THR A 132 -0.09 -0.13 14.39
CA THR A 132 0.98 -1.11 14.56
C THR A 132 2.18 -0.83 13.66
N ILE A 133 1.96 -0.58 12.37
CA ILE A 133 3.05 -0.25 11.42
C ILE A 133 3.86 0.93 11.94
N LEU A 134 3.20 2.02 12.30
CA LEU A 134 3.90 3.24 12.72
C LEU A 134 4.56 3.09 14.08
N LYS A 135 3.95 2.37 15.02
CA LYS A 135 4.56 2.07 16.32
C LYS A 135 5.86 1.30 16.15
N GLU A 136 5.87 0.26 15.32
CA GLU A 136 7.07 -0.55 15.08
C GLU A 136 8.11 0.23 14.25
N ALA A 137 7.68 0.96 13.21
CA ALA A 137 8.56 1.76 12.37
C ALA A 137 9.30 2.85 13.17
N LEU A 138 8.60 3.50 14.11
CA LEU A 138 9.13 4.57 14.97
C LEU A 138 9.77 4.04 16.25
N SER A 139 9.81 2.73 16.45
CA SER A 139 10.42 2.13 17.64
C SER A 139 11.92 2.39 17.68
N GLU A 140 12.42 2.75 18.86
CA GLU A 140 13.86 2.85 19.13
C GLU A 140 14.49 1.47 19.38
N ASN A 141 13.68 0.41 19.42
CA ASN A 141 14.22 -0.95 19.46
C ASN A 141 14.86 -1.28 18.11
N ASP A 142 16.00 -1.98 18.15
CA ASP A 142 16.72 -2.46 16.98
C ASP A 142 17.32 -1.37 16.07
N GLN A 143 17.80 -0.24 16.61
CA GLN A 143 18.49 0.80 15.82
C GLN A 143 19.75 0.30 15.10
N ASP A 144 20.39 -0.74 15.63
CA ASP A 144 21.54 -1.41 15.00
C ASP A 144 21.13 -2.42 13.92
N GLY A 145 19.82 -2.60 13.69
CA GLY A 145 19.28 -3.50 12.70
C GLY A 145 19.31 -2.95 11.27
N PRO A 146 19.09 -3.81 10.27
CA PRO A 146 19.09 -3.40 8.87
C PRO A 146 17.90 -2.49 8.56
N ILE A 147 18.15 -1.41 7.83
CA ILE A 147 17.09 -0.55 7.29
C ILE A 147 16.43 -1.27 6.12
N LEU A 148 15.19 -1.71 6.32
CA LEU A 148 14.39 -2.36 5.27
C LEU A 148 13.62 -1.30 4.48
N TRP A 149 14.06 -1.02 3.25
CA TRP A 149 13.49 0.04 2.40
C TRP A 149 11.97 -0.05 2.24
N ILE A 150 11.41 -1.26 2.22
CA ILE A 150 9.98 -1.50 2.05
C ILE A 150 9.14 -0.99 3.24
N GLU A 151 9.72 -0.88 4.43
CA GLU A 151 9.04 -0.34 5.62
C GLU A 151 8.65 1.13 5.44
N GLN A 152 9.37 1.87 4.60
CA GLN A 152 9.03 3.25 4.26
C GLN A 152 7.72 3.30 3.48
N ALA A 153 7.54 2.43 2.47
CA ALA A 153 6.29 2.34 1.71
C ALA A 153 5.11 1.94 2.61
N PHE A 154 5.33 1.00 3.53
CA PHE A 154 4.29 0.59 4.48
C PHE A 154 3.92 1.69 5.47
N SER A 155 4.91 2.49 5.89
CA SER A 155 4.70 3.67 6.74
C SER A 155 3.88 4.75 6.03
N VAL A 156 4.12 4.95 4.72
CA VAL A 156 3.31 5.85 3.89
C VAL A 156 1.86 5.36 3.82
N ALA A 157 1.64 4.08 3.50
CA ALA A 157 0.30 3.49 3.45
C ALA A 157 -0.43 3.64 4.79
N ALA A 158 0.24 3.34 5.92
CA ALA A 158 -0.30 3.53 7.26
C ALA A 158 -0.65 5.00 7.54
N GLY A 159 0.20 5.93 7.12
CA GLY A 159 -0.06 7.36 7.25
C GLY A 159 -1.31 7.81 6.46
N ILE A 160 -1.51 7.30 5.25
CA ILE A 160 -2.72 7.57 4.45
C ILE A 160 -3.97 7.08 5.20
N VAL A 161 -3.93 5.86 5.75
CA VAL A 161 -5.07 5.32 6.52
C VAL A 161 -5.41 6.20 7.71
N LEU A 162 -4.42 6.68 8.47
CA LEU A 162 -4.66 7.57 9.61
C LEU A 162 -5.17 8.95 9.18
N CYS A 163 -4.63 9.54 8.10
CA CYS A 163 -5.17 10.80 7.57
C CYS A 163 -6.65 10.67 7.21
N LEU A 164 -7.04 9.58 6.53
CA LEU A 164 -8.42 9.32 6.20
C LEU A 164 -9.29 9.10 7.45
N ASP A 165 -8.76 8.44 8.48
CA ASP A 165 -9.47 8.26 9.75
C ASP A 165 -9.73 9.60 10.46
N ILE A 166 -8.70 10.46 10.56
CA ILE A 166 -8.81 11.81 11.14
C ILE A 166 -9.84 12.64 10.35
N ALA A 167 -9.81 12.59 9.01
CA ALA A 167 -10.73 13.33 8.15
C ALA A 167 -12.21 13.01 8.40
N HIS A 168 -12.51 11.76 8.78
CA HIS A 168 -13.86 11.22 8.94
C HIS A 168 -14.23 10.88 10.39
N ARG A 169 -13.45 11.34 11.39
CA ARG A 169 -13.82 11.25 12.82
C ARG A 169 -14.55 12.49 13.29
N ASP A 170 -15.33 12.35 14.35
CA ASP A 170 -15.87 13.50 15.07
C ASP A 170 -14.71 14.26 15.77
N PRO A 171 -14.60 15.60 15.61
CA PRO A 171 -13.56 16.42 16.24
C PRO A 171 -13.44 16.28 17.76
N HIS A 172 -14.48 15.80 18.44
CA HIS A 172 -14.54 15.67 19.90
C HIS A 172 -14.07 14.30 20.44
N GLN A 173 -13.53 13.42 19.59
CA GLN A 173 -13.02 12.12 20.02
C GLN A 173 -11.56 12.20 20.53
N GLU A 174 -11.30 11.63 21.71
CA GLU A 174 -10.02 11.65 22.45
C GLU A 174 -8.80 11.04 21.70
N ASP A 175 -9.03 10.37 20.57
CA ASP A 175 -7.99 9.71 19.77
C ASP A 175 -7.30 10.63 18.75
N LEU A 176 -7.87 11.79 18.43
CA LEU A 176 -7.43 12.62 17.29
C LEU A 176 -6.03 13.19 17.46
N GLU A 177 -5.71 13.69 18.66
CA GLU A 177 -4.39 14.25 18.95
C GLU A 177 -3.29 13.18 18.88
N TYR A 178 -3.59 11.97 19.37
CA TYR A 178 -2.68 10.83 19.27
C TYR A 178 -2.35 10.51 17.81
N HIS A 179 -3.35 10.46 16.92
CA HIS A 179 -3.15 10.15 15.51
C HIS A 179 -2.40 11.29 14.80
N ALA A 180 -2.70 12.54 15.11
CA ALA A 180 -2.01 13.70 14.56
C ALA A 180 -0.52 13.75 14.97
N ASN A 181 -0.21 13.42 16.23
CA ASN A 181 1.16 13.30 16.72
C ASN A 181 1.90 12.16 16.00
N LEU A 182 1.27 10.99 15.86
CA LEU A 182 1.84 9.85 15.16
C LEU A 182 2.15 10.19 13.71
N MET A 183 1.24 10.90 13.01
CA MET A 183 1.45 11.40 11.65
C MET A 183 2.66 12.34 11.54
N ARG A 184 2.78 13.30 12.45
CA ARG A 184 3.93 14.22 12.46
C ARG A 184 5.25 13.47 12.66
N LYS A 185 5.29 12.49 13.57
CA LYS A 185 6.47 11.63 13.78
C LYS A 185 6.80 10.82 12.52
N THR A 186 5.80 10.24 11.86
CA THR A 186 5.99 9.49 10.61
C THR A 186 6.56 10.35 9.49
N ILE A 187 6.10 11.59 9.33
CA ILE A 187 6.67 12.53 8.34
C ILE A 187 8.14 12.82 8.68
N GLY A 188 8.47 13.04 9.94
CA GLY A 188 9.85 13.23 10.40
C GLY A 188 10.73 12.01 10.09
N TYR A 189 10.24 10.82 10.43
CA TYR A 189 10.90 9.54 10.13
C TYR A 189 11.12 9.33 8.62
N LEU A 190 10.14 9.60 7.77
CA LEU A 190 10.33 9.46 6.33
C LEU A 190 11.35 10.48 5.77
N ARG A 191 11.41 11.68 6.35
CA ARG A 191 12.39 12.71 5.95
C ARG A 191 13.83 12.37 6.35
N SER A 192 14.07 11.49 7.31
CA SER A 192 15.43 11.07 7.67
C SER A 192 16.09 10.17 6.62
N PHE A 193 15.35 9.67 5.63
CA PHE A 193 15.87 8.85 4.54
C PHE A 193 16.10 9.67 3.27
N GLU A 194 17.17 10.48 3.25
CA GLU A 194 17.46 11.45 2.18
C GLU A 194 17.58 10.82 0.78
N THR A 195 18.11 9.59 0.70
CA THR A 195 18.32 8.88 -0.57
C THR A 195 17.07 8.16 -1.08
N SER A 196 16.04 7.99 -0.24
CA SER A 196 14.84 7.25 -0.62
C SER A 196 13.82 8.14 -1.33
N LYS A 197 13.56 7.82 -2.60
CA LYS A 197 12.48 8.45 -3.37
C LYS A 197 11.09 8.11 -2.81
N ILE A 198 10.91 6.89 -2.28
CA ILE A 198 9.65 6.48 -1.65
C ILE A 198 9.41 7.32 -0.39
N ALA A 199 10.43 7.47 0.46
CA ALA A 199 10.29 8.20 1.71
C ALA A 199 10.10 9.70 1.49
N SER A 200 10.90 10.32 0.61
CA SER A 200 10.77 11.75 0.29
C SER A 200 9.40 12.10 -0.33
N ARG A 201 8.95 11.34 -1.35
CA ARG A 201 7.62 11.52 -1.95
C ARG A 201 6.50 11.22 -0.94
N GLY A 202 6.66 10.16 -0.15
CA GLY A 202 5.74 9.79 0.91
C GLY A 202 5.57 10.88 1.96
N ALA A 203 6.67 11.45 2.46
CA ALA A 203 6.65 12.54 3.42
C ALA A 203 5.93 13.78 2.85
N HIS A 204 6.18 14.12 1.59
CA HIS A 204 5.49 15.22 0.92
C HIS A 204 3.98 14.95 0.80
N LEU A 205 3.60 13.77 0.33
CA LEU A 205 2.19 13.36 0.22
C LEU A 205 1.48 13.42 1.58
N LEU A 206 2.06 12.83 2.63
CA LEU A 206 1.47 12.83 3.96
C LEU A 206 1.35 14.24 4.55
N GLN A 207 2.32 15.12 4.27
CA GLN A 207 2.25 16.53 4.66
C GLN A 207 1.08 17.25 3.97
N THR A 208 0.91 17.04 2.67
CA THR A 208 -0.20 17.62 1.89
C THR A 208 -1.55 17.12 2.42
N LEU A 209 -1.69 15.80 2.66
CA LEU A 209 -2.90 15.23 3.23
C LEU A 209 -3.20 15.80 4.62
N GLN A 210 -2.19 15.93 5.49
CA GLN A 210 -2.36 16.51 6.82
C GLN A 210 -2.88 17.95 6.76
N ASN A 211 -2.36 18.76 5.85
CA ASN A 211 -2.80 20.14 5.65
C ASN A 211 -4.25 20.21 5.15
N GLU A 212 -4.63 19.34 4.22
CA GLU A 212 -6.01 19.29 3.69
C GLU A 212 -7.02 18.82 4.74
N VAL A 213 -6.63 17.90 5.62
CA VAL A 213 -7.45 17.49 6.77
C VAL A 213 -7.67 18.65 7.73
N GLN A 214 -6.63 19.42 8.05
CA GLN A 214 -6.74 20.60 8.92
C GLN A 214 -7.63 21.70 8.32
N ARG A 215 -7.63 21.83 6.99
CA ARG A 215 -8.49 22.78 6.26
C ARG A 215 -9.95 22.33 6.16
N GLY A 216 -10.29 21.10 6.57
CA GLY A 216 -11.64 20.56 6.49
C GLY A 216 -12.09 20.20 5.06
N SER A 217 -11.16 20.13 4.11
CA SER A 217 -11.41 19.93 2.67
C SER A 217 -12.27 18.67 2.41
N PHE A 218 -11.98 17.58 3.13
CA PHE A 218 -12.69 16.31 3.03
C PHE A 218 -14.18 16.37 3.43
N ARG A 219 -14.57 17.26 4.34
CA ARG A 219 -15.96 17.39 4.81
C ARG A 219 -16.85 18.13 3.80
N SER A 220 -16.26 19.07 3.06
CA SER A 220 -16.97 19.89 2.06
C SER A 220 -17.50 19.03 0.89
N HIS A 221 -16.72 18.04 0.44
CA HIS A 221 -17.10 17.14 -0.65
C HIS A 221 -18.22 16.16 -0.29
N SER A 222 -18.28 15.69 0.96
CA SER A 222 -19.36 14.81 1.41
C SER A 222 -20.72 15.52 1.50
N LYS A 223 -20.73 16.83 1.80
CA LYS A 223 -21.97 17.60 1.95
C LYS A 223 -22.62 17.92 0.61
N ARG A 224 -21.84 18.30 -0.41
CA ARG A 224 -22.36 18.57 -1.77
C ARG A 224 -23.07 17.36 -2.40
N ARG A 225 -22.63 16.14 -2.09
CA ARG A 225 -23.24 14.91 -2.62
C ARG A 225 -24.57 14.54 -1.96
N CYS A 226 -24.85 15.04 -0.76
CA CYS A 226 -26.09 14.76 -0.03
C CYS A 226 -27.20 15.77 -0.40
N GLU A 227 -26.84 17.00 -0.75
CA GLU A 227 -27.79 18.03 -1.18
C GLU A 227 -28.34 17.75 -2.60
N ASP A 228 -27.54 17.14 -3.48
CA ASP A 228 -27.94 16.81 -4.87
C ASP A 228 -28.88 15.59 -4.99
N ALA A 229 -29.05 14.82 -3.90
CA ALA A 229 -29.99 13.70 -3.84
C ALA A 229 -31.40 14.10 -3.36
N GLY A 230 -31.57 15.34 -2.89
CA GLY A 230 -32.83 15.85 -2.34
C GLY A 230 -33.76 16.50 -3.35
N ASP A 231 -33.31 16.77 -4.58
CA ASP A 231 -34.06 17.61 -5.52
C ASP A 231 -34.16 16.95 -6.91
N MET A 232 -34.81 15.78 -6.96
CA MET A 232 -35.15 15.12 -8.23
C MET A 232 -36.65 14.96 -8.38
N VAL A 233 -37.37 16.08 -8.41
CA VAL A 233 -38.70 16.17 -9.00
C VAL A 233 -38.70 17.25 -10.08
N SER A 234 -38.60 16.78 -11.33
CA SER A 234 -39.06 17.40 -12.58
C SER A 234 -38.04 18.08 -13.52
N ARG A 235 -37.78 17.36 -14.64
CA ARG A 235 -37.59 17.81 -16.05
C ARG A 235 -36.22 18.37 -16.48
N PRO A 236 -35.95 18.48 -17.81
CA PRO A 236 -36.06 17.46 -18.86
C PRO A 236 -34.75 17.34 -19.69
N LEU A 237 -34.61 16.21 -20.40
CA LEU A 237 -33.51 15.93 -21.36
C LEU A 237 -33.30 17.07 -22.37
N LYS A 238 -32.10 17.67 -22.38
CA LYS A 238 -31.59 18.46 -23.49
C LYS A 238 -30.19 18.01 -23.90
N GLN A 239 -30.11 17.65 -25.18
CA GLN A 239 -28.92 17.48 -26.00
C GLN A 239 -27.89 18.58 -25.76
N ILE A 240 -26.61 18.19 -25.64
CA ILE A 240 -25.49 19.07 -25.99
C ILE A 240 -24.59 18.33 -26.98
N ARG A 241 -24.57 18.87 -28.21
CA ARG A 241 -23.60 18.55 -29.27
C ARG A 241 -22.38 19.48 -29.14
N ARG A 242 -21.19 18.87 -29.29
CA ARG A 242 -19.92 19.38 -29.87
C ARG A 242 -19.22 20.52 -29.09
N ALA A 243 -17.89 20.68 -29.08
CA ALA A 243 -16.83 20.24 -29.98
C ALA A 243 -15.47 20.24 -29.25
N LEU A 244 -14.49 19.45 -29.71
CA LEU A 244 -13.16 19.98 -30.03
C LEU A 244 -12.39 19.00 -30.93
N ASN A 245 -11.76 19.59 -31.95
CA ASN A 245 -11.21 18.98 -33.15
C ASN A 245 -9.90 18.23 -32.92
N VAL A 246 -9.67 17.16 -33.68
CA VAL A 246 -8.34 16.61 -33.97
C VAL A 246 -8.10 16.72 -35.48
N PRO A 247 -7.00 17.31 -35.97
CA PRO A 247 -6.68 17.28 -37.39
C PRO A 247 -6.08 15.92 -37.77
N ARG A 248 -6.66 15.29 -38.80
CA ARG A 248 -6.03 14.24 -39.60
C ARG A 248 -5.09 14.87 -40.62
N LEU A 249 -3.94 14.26 -40.87
CA LEU A 249 -3.19 14.41 -42.11
C LEU A 249 -2.92 13.02 -42.70
N ASP A 250 -3.17 12.90 -44.00
CA ASP A 250 -3.19 11.67 -44.78
C ASP A 250 -1.82 11.22 -45.31
N GLN A 251 -1.81 9.94 -45.70
CA GLN A 251 -0.84 9.13 -46.42
C GLN A 251 -0.11 9.77 -47.61
N THR A 252 1.13 9.33 -47.84
CA THR A 252 1.58 8.83 -49.16
C THR A 252 2.62 7.73 -49.01
N ALA A 253 2.51 6.72 -49.87
CA ALA A 253 3.35 5.54 -49.97
C ALA A 253 4.50 5.72 -50.98
N LEU A 254 5.60 4.96 -50.84
CA LEU A 254 6.33 4.41 -51.98
C LEU A 254 7.24 3.23 -51.60
N VAL A 255 7.33 2.33 -52.57
CA VAL A 255 7.87 0.96 -52.61
C VAL A 255 9.40 0.92 -52.70
N GLY A 256 10.03 -0.13 -52.16
CA GLY A 256 11.40 -0.52 -52.52
C GLY A 256 11.90 -1.79 -51.80
N SER A 257 11.90 -2.92 -52.49
CA SER A 257 12.53 -4.20 -52.09
C SER A 257 14.07 -4.14 -52.13
N ALA A 258 14.76 -4.82 -51.19
CA ALA A 258 15.96 -5.64 -51.46
C ALA A 258 16.38 -6.48 -50.23
N THR A 259 16.91 -7.66 -50.54
CA THR A 259 17.34 -8.78 -49.69
C THR A 259 18.79 -8.71 -49.20
N LEU A 260 19.04 -9.38 -48.06
CA LEU A 260 20.26 -10.08 -47.59
C LEU A 260 21.57 -9.27 -47.36
N SER A 261 22.10 -9.30 -46.13
CA SER A 261 23.26 -10.14 -45.77
C SER A 261 23.75 -9.84 -44.34
N ALA A 262 24.14 -10.90 -43.64
CA ALA A 262 24.76 -10.85 -42.31
C ALA A 262 26.20 -10.33 -42.38
N SER A 263 26.61 -9.56 -41.37
CA SER A 263 28.02 -9.46 -40.95
C SER A 263 28.06 -9.03 -39.49
N HIS A 264 28.62 -9.90 -38.65
CA HIS A 264 29.01 -9.61 -37.28
C HIS A 264 30.20 -8.66 -37.29
N THR A 265 30.15 -7.60 -36.49
CA THR A 265 31.35 -6.88 -36.04
C THR A 265 31.09 -6.42 -34.61
N LEU A 266 31.92 -6.93 -33.70
CA LEU A 266 31.99 -6.53 -32.30
C LEU A 266 32.94 -5.32 -32.15
N GLU A 267 32.70 -4.53 -31.10
CA GLU A 267 33.47 -3.40 -30.51
C GLU A 267 32.96 -1.98 -30.85
N PRO A 268 33.11 -0.98 -29.95
CA PRO A 268 33.20 -0.99 -28.48
C PRO A 268 32.17 -0.07 -27.80
N LEU A 269 32.05 -0.20 -26.47
CA LEU A 269 31.17 0.57 -25.58
C LEU A 269 31.43 2.09 -25.67
N GLU A 270 30.55 2.84 -26.35
CA GLU A 270 30.50 4.31 -26.24
C GLU A 270 29.21 4.75 -25.53
N THR A 271 29.45 5.60 -24.52
CA THR A 271 28.50 6.31 -23.67
C THR A 271 27.44 7.03 -24.49
N ILE A 272 26.24 6.46 -24.56
CA ILE A 272 25.03 7.20 -24.97
C ILE A 272 24.40 7.76 -23.69
N MET A 273 24.59 9.06 -23.47
CA MET A 273 23.70 9.87 -22.65
C MET A 273 22.30 9.83 -23.30
N GLU A 274 21.48 8.85 -22.92
CA GLU A 274 20.06 8.90 -23.21
C GLU A 274 19.43 9.98 -22.35
N SER A 275 18.93 10.99 -23.05
CA SER A 275 18.22 12.13 -22.50
C SER A 275 16.98 11.69 -21.73
N ASN A 276 16.79 12.34 -20.58
CA ASN A 276 15.68 12.20 -19.63
C ASN A 276 14.28 12.42 -20.25
N THR A 277 13.81 11.47 -21.05
CA THR A 277 12.45 11.48 -21.61
C THR A 277 11.41 10.87 -20.65
N TRP A 278 11.86 10.17 -19.59
CA TRP A 278 11.00 9.71 -18.48
C TRP A 278 10.59 10.84 -17.52
N GLU A 279 11.34 11.95 -17.50
CA GLU A 279 11.06 13.09 -16.61
C GLU A 279 9.84 13.89 -17.04
N GLU A 280 9.46 13.94 -18.32
CA GLU A 280 8.29 14.73 -18.76
C GLU A 280 6.96 13.97 -18.74
N GLN A 281 6.97 12.63 -18.84
CA GLN A 281 5.72 11.86 -18.92
C GLN A 281 5.08 11.57 -17.55
N ALA A 282 5.87 11.55 -16.46
CA ALA A 282 5.35 11.29 -15.10
C ALA A 282 4.59 12.49 -14.48
N TYR A 283 4.65 13.68 -15.08
CA TYR A 283 4.00 14.91 -14.58
C TYR A 283 2.62 15.19 -15.18
N ARG A 284 1.99 14.25 -15.90
CA ARG A 284 0.71 14.50 -16.60
C ARG A 284 -0.57 14.05 -15.91
N TYR A 285 -0.52 13.58 -14.67
CA TYR A 285 -1.74 13.29 -13.91
C TYR A 285 -1.79 14.15 -12.65
N PRO A 286 -2.53 15.27 -12.65
CA PRO A 286 -2.89 15.91 -11.39
C PRO A 286 -3.60 14.85 -10.53
N ILE A 287 -3.15 14.68 -9.28
CA ILE A 287 -3.86 13.87 -8.28
C ILE A 287 -5.26 14.46 -8.18
N ASP A 288 -6.24 13.80 -8.77
CA ASP A 288 -7.60 14.27 -8.78
C ASP A 288 -8.25 13.92 -7.44
N ILE A 289 -8.13 14.85 -6.48
CA ILE A 289 -8.80 14.78 -5.18
C ILE A 289 -10.33 14.83 -5.28
N THR A 290 -10.91 14.95 -6.48
CA THR A 290 -12.36 14.84 -6.72
C THR A 290 -12.82 13.40 -6.96
N LEU A 291 -11.89 12.46 -7.13
CA LEU A 291 -12.17 11.04 -7.22
C LEU A 291 -12.77 10.50 -5.92
N GLY A 292 -13.67 9.52 -6.03
CA GLY A 292 -14.29 8.91 -4.85
C GLY A 292 -13.23 8.33 -3.90
N PRO A 293 -13.53 8.15 -2.59
CA PRO A 293 -12.57 7.64 -1.60
C PRO A 293 -11.89 6.32 -1.98
N GLN A 294 -12.49 5.56 -2.90
CA GLN A 294 -12.00 4.28 -3.40
C GLN A 294 -11.00 4.46 -4.56
N ASP A 295 -11.30 5.35 -5.50
CA ASP A 295 -10.44 5.65 -6.65
C ASP A 295 -9.19 6.43 -6.20
N LEU A 296 -9.34 7.37 -5.25
CA LEU A 296 -8.21 8.03 -4.59
C LEU A 296 -7.29 7.03 -3.87
N PHE A 297 -7.84 6.00 -3.25
CA PHE A 297 -7.02 5.02 -2.51
C PHE A 297 -6.30 4.04 -3.44
N ASP A 298 -6.97 3.60 -4.50
CA ASP A 298 -6.36 2.76 -5.54
C ASP A 298 -5.26 3.53 -6.30
N ASP A 299 -5.42 4.84 -6.53
CA ASP A 299 -4.39 5.72 -7.12
C ASP A 299 -3.24 6.05 -6.16
N LEU A 300 -3.52 6.32 -4.88
CA LEU A 300 -2.47 6.62 -3.89
C LEU A 300 -1.56 5.42 -3.58
N LEU A 301 -2.04 4.20 -3.86
CA LEU A 301 -1.31 2.95 -3.63
C LEU A 301 -0.94 2.20 -4.91
N SER A 302 -1.25 2.74 -6.10
CA SER A 302 -0.77 2.23 -7.38
C SER A 302 0.71 2.59 -7.59
N PHE A 303 1.57 2.12 -6.70
CA PHE A 303 2.99 2.04 -7.00
C PHE A 303 3.18 0.96 -8.07
N GLN A 304 3.13 1.37 -9.34
CA GLN A 304 3.71 0.57 -10.42
C GLN A 304 5.23 0.63 -10.26
N PHE A 305 5.83 -0.52 -9.93
CA PHE A 305 7.27 -0.75 -9.97
C PHE A 305 7.68 -1.14 -11.38
#